data_AF-A0A093YJE3-F1
#
_entry.id   AF-A0A093YJE3-F1
#
_cell.length_a   1.000
_cell.length_b   1.000
_cell.length_c   1.000
_cell.angle_alpha   90.00
_cell.angle_beta   90.00
_cell.angle_gamma   90.00
#
_symmetry.space_group_name_H-M   'P 1'
#
loop_
_entity.id
_entity.type
_entity.pdbx_description
1 polymer ?
#
loop_
_entity_poly.entity_id
_entity_poly.type
_entity_poly.pdbx_seq_one_letter_code
_entity_poly.pdbx_strand_id
1 'polypeptide(L)'
;MDGNRQNAMVSAAEDVIDYSFIDKDLPWEAIQAAGSNMAFRYPEGNKRLAMIGDAVVKLVVLEDLRVTDSPRGDMQNSVSYIGSNANLDRVGRLNNLDAIVNRNPSQPGAVAANTLTATFEALIGAVYLDSGGTTTLARLVMERLGLWPNRV
;
A
#
# COMPACT_ATOMS: atom_id res chain seq x y z
N MET A 1 -0.13 -13.02 22.32
CA MET A 1 -0.04 -11.76 21.54
C MET A 1 -1.31 -10.97 21.83
N ASP A 2 -1.16 -9.71 22.20
CA ASP A 2 -2.26 -8.89 22.71
C ASP A 2 -3.20 -8.50 21.55
N GLY A 3 -4.29 -9.26 21.37
CA GLY A 3 -5.24 -9.10 20.25
C GLY A 3 -5.81 -7.69 20.15
N ASN A 4 -5.81 -6.94 21.26
CA ASN A 4 -6.19 -5.53 21.30
C ASN A 4 -5.29 -4.64 20.44
N ARG A 5 -3.97 -4.89 20.43
CA ARG A 5 -3.03 -4.12 19.61
C ARG A 5 -3.22 -4.41 18.13
N GLN A 6 -3.36 -5.68 17.76
CA GLN A 6 -3.59 -6.07 16.36
C GLN A 6 -4.84 -5.40 15.82
N ASN A 7 -5.95 -5.49 16.55
CA ASN A 7 -7.22 -4.87 16.15
C ASN A 7 -7.07 -3.35 15.97
N ALA A 8 -6.41 -2.66 16.91
CA ALA A 8 -6.18 -1.22 16.81
C ALA A 8 -5.33 -0.83 15.58
N MET A 9 -4.29 -1.61 15.27
CA MET A 9 -3.44 -1.34 14.11
C MET A 9 -4.15 -1.65 12.78
N VAL A 10 -4.98 -2.70 12.76
CA VAL A 10 -5.83 -3.00 11.60
C VAL A 10 -6.82 -1.86 11.37
N SER A 11 -7.56 -1.43 12.40
CA SER A 11 -8.49 -0.30 12.26
C SER A 11 -7.78 0.98 11.83
N ALA A 12 -6.60 1.29 12.36
CA ALA A 12 -5.83 2.45 11.92
C ALA A 12 -5.42 2.35 10.44
N ALA A 13 -5.09 1.16 9.94
CA ALA A 13 -4.80 0.96 8.52
C ALA A 13 -6.05 1.21 7.66
N GLU A 14 -7.21 0.67 8.08
CA GLU A 14 -8.51 0.86 7.42
C GLU A 14 -8.92 2.33 7.34
N ASP A 15 -8.78 3.05 8.44
CA ASP A 15 -9.13 4.48 8.54
C ASP A 15 -8.27 5.34 7.61
N VAL A 16 -6.97 5.05 7.51
CA VAL A 16 -6.05 5.83 6.67
C VAL A 16 -6.36 5.66 5.18
N ILE A 17 -6.72 4.45 4.76
CA ILE A 17 -7.02 4.15 3.35
C ILE A 17 -8.52 4.25 3.01
N ASP A 18 -9.38 4.53 3.98
CA ASP A 18 -10.84 4.60 3.86
C ASP A 18 -11.45 3.31 3.24
N TYR A 19 -10.98 2.16 3.71
CA TYR A 19 -11.43 0.84 3.25
C TYR A 19 -11.56 -0.14 4.42
N SER A 20 -12.73 -0.76 4.53
CA SER A 20 -12.99 -1.83 5.51
C SER A 20 -12.79 -3.19 4.87
N PHE A 21 -11.78 -3.93 5.34
CA PHE A 21 -11.47 -5.28 4.88
C PHE A 21 -12.47 -6.31 5.38
N ILE A 22 -12.77 -7.28 4.50
CA ILE A 22 -13.48 -8.50 4.84
C ILE A 22 -12.51 -9.44 5.57
N ASP A 23 -11.32 -9.67 5.00
CA ASP A 23 -10.25 -10.44 5.61
C ASP A 23 -9.28 -9.52 6.38
N LYS A 24 -9.37 -9.54 7.71
CA LYS A 24 -8.53 -8.73 8.61
C LYS A 24 -7.08 -9.21 8.70
N ASP A 25 -6.74 -10.40 8.18
CA ASP A 25 -5.34 -10.84 8.09
C ASP A 25 -4.57 -10.10 6.98
N LEU A 26 -5.25 -9.61 5.93
CA LEU A 26 -4.63 -8.85 4.83
C LEU A 26 -4.06 -7.48 5.28
N PRO A 27 -4.83 -6.57 5.91
CA PRO A 27 -4.26 -5.32 6.42
C PRO A 27 -3.25 -5.58 7.53
N TRP A 28 -3.44 -6.66 8.30
CA TRP A 28 -2.47 -7.04 9.33
C TRP A 28 -1.14 -7.46 8.73
N GLU A 29 -1.10 -8.26 7.66
CA GLU A 29 0.13 -8.60 6.93
C GLU A 29 0.74 -7.36 6.26
N ALA A 30 -0.09 -6.52 5.63
CA ALA A 30 0.34 -5.37 4.85
C ALA A 30 1.19 -4.36 5.64
N ILE A 31 0.92 -4.22 6.94
CA ILE A 31 1.65 -3.29 7.80
C ILE A 31 2.92 -3.89 8.45
N GLN A 32 3.26 -5.14 8.17
CA GLN A 32 4.42 -5.79 8.79
C GLN A 32 5.72 -5.44 8.06
N ALA A 33 6.63 -4.75 8.75
CA ALA A 33 8.00 -4.64 8.28
C ALA A 33 8.71 -6.00 8.36
N ALA A 34 9.65 -6.26 7.45
CA ALA A 34 10.52 -7.43 7.56
C ALA A 34 11.29 -7.40 8.90
N GLY A 35 11.23 -8.51 9.64
CA GLY A 35 11.82 -8.60 10.99
C GLY A 35 11.00 -7.92 12.09
N SER A 36 9.73 -7.59 11.87
CA SER A 36 8.82 -7.20 12.96
C SER A 36 8.69 -8.33 14.00
N ASN A 37 8.03 -8.05 15.12
CA ASN A 37 7.67 -9.08 16.09
C ASN A 37 6.72 -10.18 15.53
N MET A 38 6.23 -10.01 14.30
CA MET A 38 5.43 -10.99 13.55
C MET A 38 6.23 -11.78 12.51
N ALA A 39 7.56 -11.67 12.48
CA ALA A 39 8.40 -12.37 11.51
C ALA A 39 8.26 -13.90 11.53
N PHE A 40 7.79 -14.49 12.64
CA PHE A 40 7.49 -15.92 12.69
C PHE A 40 6.29 -16.32 11.80
N ARG A 41 5.35 -15.40 11.55
CA ARG A 41 4.18 -15.59 10.67
C ARG A 41 4.43 -15.00 9.28
N TYR A 42 5.12 -13.86 9.22
CA TYR A 42 5.46 -13.15 7.98
C TYR A 42 6.99 -12.94 7.90
N PRO A 43 7.77 -13.97 7.52
CA PRO A 43 9.24 -13.91 7.55
C PRO A 43 9.83 -12.76 6.73
N GLU A 44 9.18 -12.44 5.60
CA GLU A 44 9.59 -11.35 4.71
C GLU A 44 8.81 -10.05 4.98
N GLY A 45 7.96 -10.02 6.01
CA GLY A 45 6.98 -8.95 6.23
C GLY A 45 6.00 -8.86 5.08
N ASN A 46 5.64 -7.63 4.73
CA ASN A 46 4.65 -7.26 3.73
C ASN A 46 5.13 -7.35 2.26
N LYS A 47 6.36 -7.77 2.01
CA LYS A 47 6.99 -7.69 0.67
C LYS A 47 6.24 -8.45 -0.42
N ARG A 48 5.59 -9.57 -0.08
CA ARG A 48 4.80 -10.36 -1.04
C ARG A 48 3.53 -9.62 -1.47
N LEU A 49 2.83 -9.00 -0.53
CA LEU A 49 1.70 -8.12 -0.83
C LEU A 49 2.15 -6.85 -1.59
N ALA A 50 3.30 -6.28 -1.22
CA ALA A 50 3.87 -5.12 -1.91
C ALA A 50 4.13 -5.42 -3.39
N MET A 51 4.66 -6.60 -3.72
CA MET A 51 4.88 -7.00 -5.10
C MET A 51 3.58 -7.07 -5.93
N ILE A 52 2.47 -7.51 -5.31
CA ILE A 52 1.14 -7.47 -5.94
C ILE A 52 0.68 -6.02 -6.10
N GLY A 53 0.82 -5.21 -5.05
CA GLY A 53 0.45 -3.80 -5.05
C GLY A 53 1.17 -2.97 -6.12
N ASP A 54 2.47 -3.15 -6.30
CA ASP A 54 3.25 -2.50 -7.36
C ASP A 54 2.69 -2.83 -8.75
N ALA A 55 2.31 -4.08 -9.00
CA ALA A 55 1.65 -4.47 -10.26
C ALA A 55 0.26 -3.84 -10.41
N VAL A 56 -0.52 -3.76 -9.33
CA VAL A 56 -1.86 -3.16 -9.32
C VAL A 56 -1.78 -1.65 -9.57
N VAL A 57 -0.87 -0.92 -8.92
CA VAL A 57 -0.63 0.52 -9.15
C VAL A 57 -0.37 0.79 -10.62
N LYS A 58 0.49 -0.01 -11.25
CA LYS A 58 0.78 0.08 -12.69
C LYS A 58 -0.47 -0.14 -13.53
N LEU A 59 -1.23 -1.19 -13.23
CA LEU A 59 -2.43 -1.53 -13.99
C LEU A 59 -3.50 -0.44 -13.89
N VAL A 60 -3.78 0.05 -12.68
CA VAL A 60 -4.74 1.14 -12.41
C VAL A 60 -4.40 2.38 -13.26
N VAL A 61 -3.13 2.80 -13.24
CA VAL A 61 -2.65 3.96 -14.01
C VAL A 61 -2.78 3.72 -15.52
N LEU A 62 -2.40 2.53 -16.00
CA LEU A 62 -2.47 2.18 -17.42
C LEU A 62 -3.92 2.12 -17.93
N GLU A 63 -4.84 1.59 -17.14
CA GLU A 63 -6.28 1.55 -17.47
C GLU A 63 -6.84 2.95 -17.69
N ASP A 64 -6.56 3.89 -16.77
CA ASP A 64 -7.08 5.26 -16.87
C ASP A 64 -6.50 6.03 -18.05
N LEU A 65 -5.18 5.90 -18.27
CA LEU A 65 -4.53 6.59 -19.37
C LEU A 65 -4.93 6.01 -20.73
N ARG A 66 -5.26 4.72 -20.77
CA ARG A 66 -5.76 4.06 -21.99
C ARG A 66 -7.14 4.58 -22.40
N VAL A 67 -8.00 4.89 -21.43
CA VAL A 67 -9.31 5.51 -21.67
C VAL A 67 -9.17 6.90 -22.26
N THR A 68 -8.16 7.67 -21.86
CA THR A 68 -7.87 9.00 -22.40
C THR A 68 -7.02 9.01 -23.67
N ASP A 69 -6.84 7.86 -24.32
CA ASP A 69 -6.02 7.66 -25.54
C ASP A 69 -4.60 8.27 -25.43
N SER A 70 -4.00 8.19 -24.25
CA SER A 70 -2.66 8.76 -24.02
C SER A 70 -1.58 8.00 -24.80
N PRO A 71 -0.59 8.71 -25.38
CA PRO A 71 0.54 8.06 -26.04
C PRO A 71 1.30 7.13 -25.11
N ARG A 72 1.83 6.00 -25.64
CA ARG A 72 2.60 5.01 -24.87
C ARG A 72 3.75 5.63 -24.06
N GLY A 73 4.44 6.65 -24.60
CA GLY A 73 5.52 7.33 -23.90
C GLY A 73 5.05 8.01 -22.62
N ASP A 74 3.91 8.69 -22.67
CA ASP A 74 3.32 9.37 -21.51
C ASP A 74 2.77 8.37 -20.48
N MET A 75 2.21 7.25 -20.94
CA MET A 75 1.82 6.14 -20.07
C MET A 75 3.02 5.59 -19.29
N GLN A 76 4.14 5.31 -19.98
CA GLN A 76 5.36 4.81 -19.36
C GLN A 76 5.92 5.81 -18.34
N ASN A 77 5.97 7.10 -18.70
CA ASN A 77 6.45 8.16 -17.80
C ASN A 77 5.57 8.28 -16.56
N SER A 78 4.25 8.22 -16.72
CA SER A 78 3.29 8.28 -15.61
C SER A 78 3.47 7.09 -14.68
N VAL A 79 3.53 5.87 -15.22
CA VAL A 79 3.78 4.65 -14.43
C VAL A 79 5.09 4.77 -13.64
N SER A 80 6.18 5.17 -14.30
CA SER A 80 7.49 5.31 -13.65
C SER A 80 7.49 6.37 -12.55
N TYR A 81 6.80 7.50 -12.74
CA TYR A 81 6.73 8.54 -11.72
C TYR A 81 5.86 8.11 -10.53
N ILE A 82 4.64 7.65 -10.80
CA ILE A 82 3.64 7.33 -9.77
C ILE A 82 4.11 6.18 -8.88
N GLY A 83 4.61 5.10 -9.47
CA GLY A 83 5.14 3.94 -8.74
C GLY A 83 6.59 4.11 -8.25
N SER A 84 7.20 5.29 -8.38
CA SER A 84 8.57 5.48 -7.89
C SER A 84 8.62 5.48 -6.36
N ASN A 85 9.65 4.86 -5.78
CA ASN A 85 9.87 4.88 -4.34
C ASN A 85 9.92 6.31 -3.76
N ALA A 86 10.46 7.27 -4.51
CA ALA A 86 10.49 8.66 -4.08
C ALA A 86 9.09 9.28 -3.97
N ASN A 87 8.20 9.00 -4.93
CA ASN A 87 6.82 9.47 -4.88
C ASN A 87 6.02 8.73 -3.79
N LEU A 88 6.15 7.40 -3.70
CA LEU A 88 5.47 6.60 -2.69
C LEU A 88 5.88 6.97 -1.27
N ASP A 89 7.17 7.23 -1.00
CA ASP A 89 7.62 7.69 0.33
C ASP A 89 7.03 9.06 0.63
N ARG A 90 7.12 10.02 -0.32
CA ARG A 90 6.54 11.36 -0.16
C ARG A 90 5.05 11.31 0.16
N VAL A 91 4.26 10.59 -0.65
CA VAL A 91 2.80 10.47 -0.47
C VAL A 91 2.47 9.70 0.81
N GLY A 92 3.22 8.64 1.13
CA GLY A 92 3.02 7.87 2.34
C GLY A 92 3.25 8.70 3.61
N ARG A 93 4.28 9.56 3.62
CA ARG A 93 4.53 10.50 4.74
C ARG A 93 3.44 11.53 4.89
N LEU A 94 2.92 12.08 3.78
CA LEU A 94 1.82 13.05 3.81
C LEU A 94 0.54 12.46 4.44
N ASN A 95 0.36 11.14 4.34
CA ASN A 95 -0.76 10.41 4.92
C ASN A 95 -0.42 9.73 6.26
N ASN A 96 0.74 10.02 6.85
CA ASN A 96 1.22 9.42 8.11
C ASN A 96 1.22 7.87 8.11
N LEU A 97 1.47 7.23 6.96
CA LEU A 97 1.51 5.76 6.86
C LEU A 97 2.59 5.12 7.74
N ASP A 98 3.59 5.89 8.16
CA ASP A 98 4.63 5.40 9.06
C ASP A 98 4.14 5.12 10.47
N ALA A 99 3.02 5.73 10.90
CA ALA A 99 2.41 5.47 12.19
C ALA A 99 1.79 4.07 12.30
N ILE A 100 1.38 3.48 11.18
CA ILE A 100 0.74 2.16 11.15
C ILE A 100 1.72 1.01 10.87
N VAL A 101 2.97 1.30 10.48
CA VAL A 101 3.99 0.27 10.24
C VAL A 101 4.32 -0.46 11.55
N ASN A 102 4.15 -1.78 11.56
CA ASN A 102 4.67 -2.62 12.63
C ASN A 102 6.15 -2.92 12.37
N ARG A 103 7.01 -2.19 13.08
CA ARG A 103 8.44 -2.11 12.79
C ARG A 103 9.25 -3.28 13.32
N ASN A 104 10.44 -3.45 12.77
CA ASN A 104 11.50 -4.26 13.37
C ASN A 104 12.00 -3.57 14.66
N PRO A 105 11.88 -4.20 15.85
CA PRO A 105 12.32 -3.60 17.12
C PRO A 105 13.81 -3.26 17.18
N SER A 106 14.64 -3.94 16.37
CA SER A 106 16.08 -3.71 16.28
C SER A 106 16.46 -2.53 15.37
N GLN A 107 15.48 -1.86 14.75
CA GLN A 107 15.69 -0.69 13.88
C GLN A 107 15.10 0.58 14.53
N PRO A 108 15.89 1.28 15.37
CA PRO A 108 15.45 2.52 16.00
C PRO A 108 15.34 3.67 14.98
N GLY A 109 14.71 4.78 15.36
CA GLY A 109 14.65 6.01 14.55
C GLY A 109 13.37 6.13 13.73
N ALA A 110 13.42 6.78 12.57
CA ALA A 110 12.28 6.87 11.65
C ALA A 110 12.10 5.56 10.85
N VAL A 111 10.88 5.30 10.35
CA VAL A 111 10.65 4.20 9.39
C VAL A 111 11.50 4.46 8.15
N ALA A 112 12.24 3.48 7.65
CA ALA A 112 13.02 3.62 6.43
C ALA A 112 12.11 3.76 5.20
N ALA A 113 12.51 4.56 4.21
CA ALA A 113 11.70 4.83 3.01
C ALA A 113 11.26 3.54 2.31
N ASN A 114 12.16 2.57 2.12
CA ASN A 114 11.83 1.28 1.51
C ASN A 114 10.75 0.47 2.26
N THR A 115 10.67 0.62 3.58
CA THR A 115 9.68 -0.05 4.42
C THR A 115 8.34 0.65 4.31
N LEU A 116 8.35 1.99 4.23
CA LEU A 116 7.15 2.77 4.02
C LEU A 116 6.55 2.51 2.64
N THR A 117 7.35 2.54 1.58
CA THR A 117 6.88 2.29 0.21
C THR A 117 6.33 0.88 0.06
N ALA A 118 7.02 -0.13 0.62
CA ALA A 118 6.50 -1.50 0.63
C ALA A 118 5.18 -1.63 1.40
N THR A 119 5.02 -0.90 2.51
CA THR A 119 3.74 -0.87 3.26
C THR A 119 2.62 -0.25 2.43
N PHE A 120 2.91 0.85 1.74
CA PHE A 120 1.95 1.49 0.86
C PHE A 120 1.51 0.53 -0.25
N GLU A 121 2.45 -0.03 -1.01
CA GLU A 121 2.14 -1.02 -2.04
C GLU A 121 1.38 -2.21 -1.46
N ALA A 122 1.78 -2.71 -0.29
CA ALA A 122 1.12 -3.84 0.34
C ALA A 122 -0.32 -3.56 0.74
N LEU A 123 -0.68 -2.34 1.16
CA LEU A 123 -2.06 -1.96 1.43
C LEU A 123 -2.90 -1.98 0.15
N ILE A 124 -2.36 -1.48 -0.96
CA ILE A 124 -3.03 -1.54 -2.27
C ILE A 124 -3.20 -3.00 -2.73
N GLY A 125 -2.15 -3.81 -2.58
CA GLY A 125 -2.18 -5.24 -2.90
C GLY A 125 -3.19 -6.01 -2.04
N ALA A 126 -3.27 -5.69 -0.74
CA ALA A 126 -4.25 -6.24 0.18
C ALA A 126 -5.69 -5.92 -0.26
N VAL A 127 -5.97 -4.65 -0.58
CA VAL A 127 -7.31 -4.21 -1.05
C VAL A 127 -7.68 -4.91 -2.35
N TYR A 128 -6.73 -5.02 -3.29
CA TYR A 128 -6.95 -5.75 -4.53
C TYR A 128 -7.36 -7.20 -4.28
N LEU A 129 -6.67 -7.92 -3.39
CA LEU A 129 -7.00 -9.30 -3.04
C LEU A 129 -8.35 -9.41 -2.31
N ASP A 130 -8.60 -8.56 -1.33
CA ASP A 130 -9.85 -8.55 -0.55
C ASP A 130 -11.08 -8.27 -1.44
N SER A 131 -10.91 -7.44 -2.47
CA SER A 131 -11.95 -7.12 -3.45
C SER A 131 -12.25 -8.24 -4.47
N GLY A 132 -11.54 -9.36 -4.42
CA GLY A 132 -11.63 -10.42 -5.44
C GLY A 132 -10.87 -10.11 -6.73
N GLY A 133 -9.84 -9.26 -6.66
CA GLY A 133 -8.95 -8.95 -7.78
C GLY A 133 -9.43 -7.83 -8.69
N THR A 134 -10.16 -6.85 -8.15
CA THR A 134 -10.65 -5.70 -8.93
C THR A 134 -9.75 -4.48 -8.77
N THR A 135 -9.52 -3.75 -9.87
CA THR A 135 -8.75 -2.49 -9.82
C THR A 135 -9.57 -1.31 -9.30
N THR A 136 -10.90 -1.42 -9.25
CA THR A 136 -11.80 -0.34 -8.81
C THR A 136 -11.55 0.11 -7.38
N LEU A 137 -11.48 -0.83 -6.42
CA LEU A 137 -11.24 -0.48 -5.01
C LEU A 137 -9.80 -0.02 -4.78
N ALA A 138 -8.83 -0.61 -5.49
CA ALA A 138 -7.45 -0.13 -5.47
C ALA A 138 -7.33 1.31 -6.00
N ARG A 139 -8.07 1.66 -7.06
CA ARG A 139 -8.12 3.03 -7.59
C ARG A 139 -8.65 4.02 -6.56
N LEU A 140 -9.75 3.70 -5.86
CA LEU A 140 -10.30 4.57 -4.82
C LEU A 140 -9.31 4.80 -3.66
N VAL A 141 -8.54 3.79 -3.28
CA VAL A 141 -7.48 3.94 -2.27
C VAL A 141 -6.35 4.82 -2.78
N MET A 142 -5.93 4.65 -4.04
CA MET A 142 -4.92 5.51 -4.66
C MET A 142 -5.39 6.98 -4.75
N GLU A 143 -6.67 7.22 -5.00
CA GLU A 143 -7.29 8.54 -4.98
C GLU A 143 -7.35 9.12 -3.56
N ARG A 144 -7.81 8.33 -2.59
CA ARG A 144 -7.91 8.70 -1.18
C ARG A 144 -6.59 9.20 -0.62
N LEU A 145 -5.51 8.52 -0.97
CA LEU A 145 -4.14 8.83 -0.52
C LEU A 145 -3.49 9.95 -1.37
N GLY A 146 -4.13 10.43 -2.43
CA GLY A 146 -3.58 11.44 -3.33
C GLY A 146 -2.42 10.93 -4.19
N LEU A 147 -2.34 9.62 -4.41
CA LEU A 147 -1.34 9.01 -5.30
C LEU A 147 -1.72 9.18 -6.78
N TRP A 148 -3.01 9.10 -7.08
CA TRP A 148 -3.54 9.21 -8.44
C TRP A 148 -4.81 10.08 -8.42
N PRO A 149 -5.01 10.98 -9.41
CA PRO A 149 -6.14 11.90 -9.39
C PRO A 149 -7.48 11.18 -9.56
N ASN A 150 -8.51 11.71 -8.89
CA ASN A 150 -9.90 11.31 -9.11
C ASN A 150 -10.33 11.73 -10.52
N ARG A 151 -10.64 10.75 -11.36
CA ARG A 151 -11.15 10.94 -12.72
C ARG A 151 -12.62 10.54 -12.72
N VAL A 152 -13.48 11.48 -12.31
CA VAL A 152 -14.95 11.37 -12.40
C VAL A 152 -15.39 11.31 -13.85
#